data_AF-A0A0B0SBS0-F1
#
_entry.id   AF-A0A0B0SBS0-F1
#
_cell.length_a   1.000
_cell.length_b   1.000
_cell.length_c   1.000
_cell.angle_alpha   90.00
_cell.angle_beta   90.00
_cell.angle_gamma   90.00
#
_symmetry.space_group_name_H-M   'P 1'
#
loop_
_entity.id
_entity.type
_entity.pdbx_description
1 polymer ?
#
loop_
_entity_poly.entity_id
_entity_poly.type
_entity_poly.pdbx_seq_one_letter_code
_entity_poly.pdbx_strand_id
1 'polypeptide(L)' 'MRLLVPHLYAWKSAKWVRGIELLDHLELGFWERLGYHWRGDPWREERFQEGPIPAASLRFRSKKT' A
#
# COMPACT_ATOMS: atom_id res chain seq x y z
N MET A 1 16.13 11.25 -3.37
CA MET A 1 15.33 10.49 -4.34
C MET A 1 13.88 10.40 -3.88
N ARG A 2 12.91 10.49 -4.79
CA ARG A 2 11.46 10.38 -4.52
C ARG A 2 10.81 9.52 -5.60
N LEU A 3 9.96 8.58 -5.20
CA LEU A 3 9.08 7.83 -6.09
C LEU A 3 7.77 8.61 -6.27
N LEU A 4 7.30 8.73 -7.49
CA LEU A 4 6.03 9.37 -7.82
C LEU A 4 5.14 8.40 -8.59
N VAL A 5 3.89 8.26 -8.16
CA VAL A 5 2.85 7.56 -8.91
C VAL A 5 1.76 8.58 -9.27
N PRO A 6 1.74 9.13 -10.50
CA PRO A 6 0.94 10.31 -10.83
C PRO A 6 -0.57 10.13 -10.72
N HIS A 7 -1.06 8.90 -10.90
CA HIS A 7 -2.48 8.57 -10.96
C HIS A 7 -3.04 8.03 -9.64
N LEU A 8 -2.23 7.96 -8.58
CA LEU A 8 -2.67 7.57 -7.23
C LEU A 8 -2.54 8.75 -6.27
N TYR A 9 -3.22 8.64 -5.12
CA TYR A 9 -3.05 9.61 -4.05
C TYR A 9 -1.58 9.73 -3.61
N ALA A 10 -1.19 10.95 -3.23
CA ALA A 10 0.19 11.29 -2.90
C ALA A 10 0.82 10.46 -1.78
N TRP A 11 0.01 9.85 -0.90
CA TRP A 11 0.50 8.98 0.17
C TRP A 11 1.03 7.63 -0.34
N LYS A 12 0.71 7.24 -1.58
CA LYS A 12 1.34 6.12 -2.30
C LYS A 12 2.69 6.47 -2.93
N SER A 13 3.08 7.74 -2.91
CA SER A 13 4.38 8.20 -3.40
C SER A 13 5.40 8.25 -2.25
N ALA A 14 6.44 7.43 -2.32
CA ALA A 14 7.45 7.34 -1.27
C ALA A 14 8.48 8.47 -1.35
N LYS A 15 8.72 9.15 -0.23
CA LYS A 15 9.80 10.14 -0.08
C LYS A 15 11.07 9.46 0.44
N TRP A 16 12.23 9.96 0.03
CA TRP A 16 13.54 9.50 0.51
C TRP A 16 13.75 7.98 0.38
N VAL A 17 13.40 7.45 -0.80
CA VAL A 17 13.55 6.02 -1.09
C VAL A 17 15.02 5.63 -1.02
N ARG A 18 15.32 4.60 -0.22
CA ARG A 18 16.67 4.04 -0.03
C ARG A 18 16.89 2.74 -0.80
N GLY A 19 15.83 2.03 -1.14
CA GLY A 19 15.83 0.76 -1.86
C GLY A 19 14.42 0.36 -2.25
N ILE A 20 14.31 -0.57 -3.19
CA ILE A 20 13.04 -1.14 -3.66
C ILE A 20 13.18 -2.65 -3.55
N GLU A 21 12.24 -3.28 -2.85
CA GLU A 21 12.13 -4.74 -2.74
C GLU A 21 10.89 -5.18 -3.53
N LEU A 22 11.05 -6.20 -4.37
CA LEU A 22 9.95 -6.77 -5.15
C LEU A 22 9.41 -7.98 -4.40
N LEU A 23 8.13 -7.94 -4.08
CA LEU A 23 7.41 -9.01 -3.40
C LEU A 23 6.47 -9.71 -4.39
N ASP A 24 6.32 -11.01 -4.24
CA ASP A 24 5.35 -11.84 -4.99
C ASP A 24 3.93 -11.81 -4.38
N HIS A 25 3.75 -11.07 -3.29
CA HIS A 25 2.50 -10.91 -2.55
C HIS A 25 2.29 -9.46 -2.09
N LEU A 26 1.08 -9.13 -1.64
CA LEU A 26 0.73 -7.78 -1.15
C LEU A 26 0.99 -7.68 0.36
N GLU A 27 2.04 -6.95 0.73
CA GLU A 27 2.25 -6.58 2.12
C GLU A 27 1.64 -5.20 2.40
N LEU A 28 0.77 -5.11 3.42
CA LEU A 28 0.20 -3.82 3.84
C LEU A 28 1.25 -2.98 4.55
N GLY A 29 1.47 -1.78 4.05
CA GLY A 29 2.35 -0.78 4.63
C GLY A 29 1.72 -0.04 5.80
N PHE A 30 2.38 1.05 6.20
CA PHE A 30 1.99 1.86 7.36
C PHE A 30 0.59 2.47 7.18
N TRP A 31 0.33 3.10 6.04
CA TRP A 31 -0.93 3.79 5.78
C TRP A 31 -2.08 2.80 5.57
N GLU A 32 -1.85 1.67 4.88
CA GLU A 32 -2.90 0.66 4.72
C GLU A 32 -3.32 0.06 6.07
N ARG A 33 -2.37 -0.16 6.99
CA ARG A 33 -2.68 -0.62 8.36
C ARG A 33 -3.44 0.41 9.18
N LEU A 34 -3.36 1.70 8.83
CA LEU A 34 -4.15 2.77 9.44
C LEU A 34 -5.53 2.95 8.78
N GLY A 35 -5.93 2.05 7.88
CA GLY A 35 -7.24 2.06 7.23
C GLY A 35 -7.28 2.84 5.92
N TYR A 36 -6.14 3.27 5.37
CA TYR A 36 -6.12 3.84 4.03
C TYR A 36 -6.21 2.75 2.94
N HIS A 37 -6.73 3.12 1.76
CA HIS A 37 -7.02 2.14 0.70
C HIS A 37 -5.77 1.51 0.07
N TRP A 38 -5.72 0.18 -0.09
CA TRP A 38 -4.53 -0.51 -0.61
C TRP A 38 -4.07 -0.04 -2.00
N ARG A 39 -4.97 0.47 -2.86
CA ARG A 39 -4.65 1.05 -4.18
C ARG A 39 -4.56 2.58 -4.15
N GLY A 40 -5.64 3.29 -3.83
CA GLY A 40 -5.60 4.72 -3.56
C GLY A 40 -5.85 5.58 -4.81
N ASP A 41 -6.77 5.14 -5.67
CA ASP A 41 -7.20 5.88 -6.85
C ASP A 41 -8.09 7.08 -6.47
N PRO A 42 -7.69 8.32 -6.82
CA PRO A 42 -8.46 9.52 -6.49
C PRO A 42 -9.78 9.64 -7.25
N TRP A 43 -9.89 9.06 -8.44
CA TRP A 43 -11.11 9.13 -9.25
C TRP A 43 -12.18 8.15 -8.79
N ARG A 44 -11.76 7.10 -8.06
CA ARG A 44 -12.65 6.11 -7.46
C ARG A 44 -12.91 6.39 -5.97
N GLU A 45 -12.53 7.57 -5.49
CA GLU A 45 -12.68 8.00 -4.09
C GLU A 45 -12.06 7.02 -3.07
N GLU A 46 -11.00 6.31 -3.47
CA GLU A 46 -10.33 5.28 -2.67
C GLU A 46 -9.42 5.89 -1.59
N ARG A 47 -9.97 6.73 -0.71
CA ARG A 47 -9.19 7.33 0.38
C ARG A 47 -8.98 6.33 1.51
N PHE A 48 -10.06 5.69 1.93
CA PHE A 48 -10.10 4.72 3.02
C PHE A 48 -10.50 3.34 2.49
N GLN A 49 -10.12 2.31 3.23
CA GLN A 49 -10.46 0.94 2.90
C GLN A 49 -11.91 0.66 3.28
N GLU A 50 -12.81 0.68 2.30
CA GLU A 50 -14.23 0.37 2.51
C GLU A 50 -14.58 -1.09 2.17
N GLY A 51 -13.82 -1.70 1.25
CA GLY A 51 -14.04 -3.05 0.76
C GLY A 51 -13.04 -4.09 1.27
N PRO A 52 -13.24 -5.38 0.94
CA PRO A 52 -12.27 -6.42 1.23
C PRO A 52 -10.95 -6.14 0.50
N ILE A 53 -9.84 -6.35 1.22
CA ILE A 53 -8.51 -6.37 0.60
C ILE A 53 -8.39 -7.68 -0.19
N PRO A 54 -7.84 -7.69 -1.42
CA PRO A 54 -7.71 -8.90 -2.22
C PRO A 54 -7.08 -10.06 -1.42
N ALA A 55 -7.87 -11.10 -1.15
CA ALA A 55 -7.47 -12.20 -0.27
C ALA A 55 -6.24 -12.98 -0.77
N ALA A 56 -5.98 -12.95 -2.08
CA ALA A 56 -4.82 -13.60 -2.71
C ALA A 56 -3.46 -13.07 -2.24
N SER A 57 -3.43 -12.04 -1.41
CA SER A 57 -2.27 -11.18 -1.33
C SER A 57 -1.79 -10.87 0.10
N LEU A 58 -2.60 -11.12 1.14
CA LEU A 58 -2.19 -10.90 2.54
C LEU A 58 -1.52 -12.13 3.16
N ARG A 59 -0.18 -12.13 3.24
CA ARG A 59 0.52 -12.97 4.23
C ARG A 59 0.66 -12.18 5.52
N PHE A 60 -0.10 -12.56 6.55
CA PHE A 60 0.21 -12.12 7.90
C PHE A 60 1.57 -12.69 8.28
N ARG A 61 2.58 -11.82 8.38
CA ARG A 61 3.88 -12.17 8.94
C ARG A 61 3.69 -12.52 10.41
N SER A 62 3.44 -13.80 10.70
CA SER A 62 3.61 -14.32 12.05
C SER A 62 5.08 -14.14 12.40
N LYS A 63 5.37 -13.20 13.30
CA LYS A 63 6.68 -13.10 13.92
C LYS A 63 6.85 -14.38 14.75
N LYS A 64 7.55 -15.36 14.19
CA LYS A 64 8.06 -16.52 14.94
C LYS A 64 9.16 -15.99 15.84
N THR A 65 8.90 -16.00 17.14
CA THR A 65 9.91 -15.90 18.20
C THR A 65 10.72 -17.19 18.23
#